data_AF-A0A2G6I0G2-F1
#
_entry.id   AF-A0A2G6I0G2-F1
#
_cell.length_a   1.000
_cell.length_b   1.000
_cell.length_c   1.000
_cell.angle_alpha   90.00
_cell.angle_beta   90.00
_cell.angle_gamma   90.00
#
_symmetry.space_group_name_H-M   'P 1'
#
loop_
_entity.id
_entity.type
_entity.pdbx_description
1 polymer ?
#
loop_
_entity_poly.entity_id
_entity_poly.type
_entity_poly.pdbx_seq_one_letter_code
_entity_poly.pdbx_strand_id
1 'polypeptide(L)'
;MELFNAKNVSGHVVEMSRTNERHMDSSGRTGLPVGENRKKEFGGLVTQALERVSGRQLEADQLFERMITHPDEVEPHDVTIAMAQAEMSLNLTKTIVDRAVKAYNDITAMR
;
A
#
# COMPACT_ATOMS: atom_id res chain seq x y z
N MET A 1 17.67 5.20 -55.52
CA MET A 1 18.19 5.28 -54.15
C MET A 1 17.30 6.24 -53.38
N GLU A 2 16.30 5.70 -52.67
CA GLU A 2 15.46 6.53 -51.79
C GLU A 2 16.25 6.83 -50.52
N LEU A 3 16.61 8.10 -50.36
CA LEU A 3 17.20 8.64 -49.14
C LEU A 3 16.07 8.79 -48.11
N PHE A 4 16.30 8.27 -46.90
CA PHE A 4 15.30 8.17 -45.83
C PHE A 4 14.49 9.46 -45.62
N ASN A 5 13.16 9.34 -45.58
CA ASN A 5 12.24 10.43 -45.27
C ASN A 5 12.46 10.91 -43.82
N ALA A 6 12.44 12.22 -43.57
CA ALA A 6 12.66 12.83 -42.25
C ALA A 6 11.73 12.31 -41.15
N LYS A 7 10.57 11.72 -41.50
CA LYS A 7 9.67 11.04 -40.54
C LYS A 7 10.17 9.69 -40.05
N ASN A 8 11.17 9.09 -40.71
CA ASN A 8 11.68 7.74 -40.43
C ASN A 8 13.06 7.77 -39.74
N VAL A 9 13.60 8.96 -39.45
CA VAL A 9 14.88 9.12 -38.77
C VAL A 9 14.61 9.65 -37.36
N SER A 10 14.52 8.75 -36.39
CA SER A 10 14.66 9.13 -34.97
C SER A 10 16.12 9.01 -34.57
N GLY A 11 16.65 10.07 -33.97
CA GLY A 11 17.98 10.02 -33.35
C GLY A 11 18.00 9.06 -32.16
N HIS A 12 19.20 8.67 -31.73
CA HIS A 12 19.36 7.86 -30.53
C HIS A 12 18.91 8.71 -29.31
N VAL A 13 17.77 8.38 -28.73
CA VAL A 13 17.26 9.07 -27.53
C VAL A 13 18.09 8.59 -26.35
N VAL A 14 19.02 9.42 -25.89
CA VAL A 14 19.80 9.14 -24.68
C VAL A 14 18.93 9.45 -23.48
N GLU A 15 18.41 8.41 -22.83
CA GLU A 15 17.75 8.55 -21.53
C GLU A 15 18.78 8.97 -20.49
N MET A 16 18.65 10.19 -19.96
CA MET A 16 19.49 10.66 -18.87
C MET A 16 18.92 10.14 -17.55
N SER A 17 19.66 9.27 -16.88
CA SER A 17 19.30 8.80 -15.54
C SER A 17 19.39 9.98 -14.56
N ARG A 18 18.28 10.24 -13.86
CA ARG A 18 18.22 11.30 -12.84
C ARG A 18 18.98 10.83 -11.60
N THR A 19 20.08 11.51 -11.27
CA THR A 19 20.85 11.26 -10.04
C THR A 19 20.44 12.15 -8.87
N ASN A 20 19.60 13.17 -9.10
CA ASN A 20 19.13 14.11 -8.08
C ASN A 20 17.70 14.60 -8.38
N GLU A 21 16.90 14.86 -7.35
CA GLU A 21 15.52 15.38 -7.43
C GLU A 21 15.40 16.73 -8.17
N ARG A 22 16.49 17.52 -8.20
CA ARG A 22 16.54 18.81 -8.90
C ARG A 22 16.87 18.67 -10.39
N HIS A 23 17.20 17.47 -10.87
CA HIS A 23 17.50 17.27 -12.29
C HIS A 23 16.21 17.25 -13.11
N MET A 24 16.26 17.92 -14.26
CA MET A 24 15.16 17.92 -15.22
C MET A 24 15.27 16.70 -16.13
N ASP A 25 14.12 16.13 -16.50
CA ASP A 25 14.07 15.12 -17.57
C ASP A 25 14.13 15.75 -18.97
N SER A 26 14.14 14.88 -19.99
CA SER A 26 14.06 15.25 -21.41
C SER A 26 12.80 16.04 -21.79
N SER A 27 11.80 16.13 -20.91
CA SER A 27 10.59 16.94 -21.05
C SER A 27 10.58 18.22 -20.20
N GLY A 28 11.70 18.56 -19.56
CA GLY A 28 11.87 19.79 -18.77
C GLY A 28 11.18 19.75 -17.40
N ARG A 29 10.76 18.57 -16.92
CA ARG A 29 10.08 18.42 -15.63
C ARG A 29 11.07 18.02 -14.56
N THR A 30 11.01 18.70 -13.41
CA THR A 30 11.71 18.28 -12.18
C THR A 30 10.90 17.20 -11.47
N GLY A 31 11.59 16.25 -10.82
CA GLY A 31 10.92 15.15 -10.14
C GLY A 31 11.88 14.10 -9.59
N LEU A 32 11.33 13.13 -8.86
CA LEU A 32 12.08 12.10 -8.14
C LEU A 32 13.09 11.36 -9.06
N PRO A 33 14.27 10.97 -8.53
CA PRO A 33 15.25 10.16 -9.23
C PRO A 33 14.64 8.89 -9.83
N VAL A 34 15.17 8.44 -10.95
CA VAL A 34 14.77 7.16 -11.56
C VAL A 34 15.19 6.05 -10.60
N GLY A 35 14.22 5.37 -9.99
CA GLY A 35 14.44 4.28 -9.03
C GLY A 35 13.92 4.55 -7.61
N GLU A 36 13.50 5.77 -7.29
CA GLU A 36 12.86 6.04 -6.00
C GLU A 36 11.38 5.69 -6.06
N ASN A 37 11.00 4.61 -5.36
CA ASN A 37 9.62 4.17 -5.25
C ASN A 37 8.75 5.34 -4.80
N ARG A 38 7.72 5.69 -5.60
CA ARG A 38 6.65 6.61 -5.22
C ARG A 38 6.33 6.37 -3.75
N LYS A 39 6.56 7.36 -2.89
CA LYS A 39 6.13 7.36 -1.49
C LYS A 39 4.74 6.71 -1.47
N LYS A 40 4.60 5.55 -0.80
CA LYS A 40 3.34 4.81 -0.78
C LYS A 40 2.26 5.82 -0.44
N GLU A 41 1.38 6.07 -1.40
CA GLU A 41 0.32 7.05 -1.24
C GLU A 41 -0.47 6.68 0.02
N PHE A 42 -0.91 7.68 0.79
CA PHE A 42 -1.61 7.44 2.05
C PHE A 42 -2.74 6.41 1.88
N GLY A 43 -3.50 6.50 0.77
CA GLY A 43 -4.52 5.51 0.41
C GLY A 43 -3.98 4.08 0.31
N GLY A 44 -2.84 3.88 -0.34
CA GLY A 44 -2.20 2.56 -0.43
C GLY A 44 -1.73 2.01 0.92
N LEU A 45 -1.27 2.88 1.83
CA LEU A 45 -0.92 2.47 3.20
C LEU A 45 -2.16 2.04 3.99
N VAL A 46 -3.27 2.76 3.84
CA VAL A 46 -4.56 2.44 4.48
C VAL A 46 -5.11 1.12 3.93
N THR A 47 -5.15 0.94 2.61
CA THR A 47 -5.60 -0.32 1.99
C THR A 47 -4.76 -1.50 2.47
N GLN A 48 -3.43 -1.37 2.48
CA GLN A 48 -2.54 -2.41 2.99
C GLN A 48 -2.70 -2.66 4.50
N ALA A 49 -3.13 -1.68 5.28
CA ALA A 49 -3.46 -1.88 6.70
C ALA A 49 -4.78 -2.64 6.87
N LEU A 50 -5.81 -2.31 6.09
CA LEU A 50 -7.10 -3.00 6.09
C LEU A 50 -6.96 -4.47 5.66
N GLU A 51 -6.20 -4.73 4.60
CA GLU A 51 -5.88 -6.09 4.16
C GLU A 51 -5.19 -6.91 5.26
N ARG A 52 -4.26 -6.29 6.00
CA ARG A 52 -3.59 -6.95 7.14
C ARG A 52 -4.54 -7.29 8.28
N VAL A 53 -5.52 -6.43 8.58
CA VAL A 53 -6.53 -6.70 9.62
C VAL A 53 -7.42 -7.85 9.18
N SER A 54 -7.87 -7.85 7.93
CA SER A 54 -8.66 -8.96 7.36
C SER A 54 -7.88 -10.28 7.36
N GLY A 55 -6.58 -10.25 7.03
CA GLY A 55 -5.71 -11.42 7.11
C GLY A 55 -5.62 -12.01 8.52
N ARG A 56 -5.51 -11.15 9.55
CA ARG A 56 -5.48 -11.59 10.96
C ARG A 56 -6.79 -12.21 11.43
N GLN A 57 -7.93 -11.70 10.94
CA GLN A 57 -9.23 -12.30 11.23
C GLN A 57 -9.33 -13.71 10.63
N LEU A 58 -8.94 -13.85 9.35
CA LEU A 58 -8.95 -15.14 8.67
C LEU A 58 -8.01 -16.16 9.33
N GLU A 59 -6.82 -15.72 9.75
CA GLU A 59 -5.87 -16.57 10.48
C GLU A 59 -6.45 -17.08 11.80
N ALA A 60 -7.09 -16.18 12.57
CA ALA A 60 -7.71 -16.54 13.83
C ALA A 60 -8.88 -17.54 13.63
N ASP A 61 -9.70 -17.34 12.59
CA ASP A 61 -10.79 -18.25 12.22
C ASP A 61 -10.26 -19.63 11.81
N GLN A 62 -9.17 -19.67 11.02
CA GLN A 62 -8.54 -20.93 10.61
C GLN A 62 -7.94 -21.69 11.79
N LEU A 63 -7.28 -20.99 12.72
CA LEU A 63 -6.75 -21.60 13.94
C LEU A 63 -7.87 -22.15 14.81
N PHE A 64 -8.99 -21.43 14.92
CA PHE A 64 -10.16 -21.89 15.64
C PHE A 64 -10.81 -23.12 14.98
N GLU A 65 -10.96 -23.13 13.66
CA GLU A 65 -11.46 -24.29 12.91
C GLU A 65 -10.55 -25.51 13.08
N ARG A 66 -9.23 -25.32 13.01
CA ARG A 66 -8.25 -26.38 13.23
C ARG A 66 -8.27 -26.90 14.67
N MET A 67 -8.43 -26.03 15.66
CA MET A 67 -8.61 -26.45 17.06
C MET A 67 -9.82 -27.38 17.23
N ILE A 68 -10.91 -27.14 16.50
CA ILE A 68 -12.12 -28.00 16.57
C ILE A 68 -11.93 -29.30 15.79
N THR A 69 -11.30 -29.24 14.62
CA THR A 69 -11.20 -30.38 13.68
C THR A 69 -10.01 -31.29 13.98
N HIS A 70 -8.89 -30.72 14.42
CA HIS A 70 -7.60 -31.37 14.68
C HIS A 70 -6.96 -30.80 15.97
N PRO A 71 -7.56 -31.07 17.15
CA PRO A 71 -7.15 -30.46 18.42
C PRO A 71 -5.70 -30.77 18.82
N ASP A 72 -5.13 -31.88 18.32
CA ASP A 72 -3.78 -32.32 18.65
C ASP A 72 -2.69 -31.55 17.88
N GLU A 73 -3.08 -30.82 16.84
CA GLU A 73 -2.18 -30.10 15.93
C GLU A 73 -2.08 -28.59 16.26
N VAL A 74 -2.91 -28.09 17.18
CA VAL A 74 -3.00 -26.66 17.50
C VAL A 74 -2.97 -26.43 19.01
N GLU A 75 -2.11 -25.52 19.45
CA GLU A 75 -2.06 -25.12 20.86
C GLU A 75 -3.22 -24.16 21.19
N PRO A 76 -4.05 -24.43 22.22
CA PRO A 76 -5.25 -23.62 22.50
C PRO A 76 -4.96 -22.14 22.81
N HIS A 77 -3.77 -21.83 23.29
CA HIS A 77 -3.37 -20.47 23.59
C HIS A 77 -3.02 -19.68 22.33
N ASP A 78 -2.52 -20.32 21.27
CA ASP A 78 -2.24 -19.66 19.99
C ASP A 78 -3.54 -19.17 19.34
N VAL A 79 -4.61 -19.97 19.45
CA VAL A 79 -5.95 -19.57 19.01
C VAL A 79 -6.40 -18.33 19.76
N THR A 80 -6.28 -18.33 21.08
CA THR A 80 -6.68 -17.20 21.93
C THR A 80 -5.85 -15.95 21.63
N ILE A 81 -4.54 -16.09 21.43
CA ILE A 81 -3.63 -14.99 21.08
C ILE A 81 -4.00 -14.42 19.71
N ALA A 82 -4.21 -15.28 18.71
CA ALA A 82 -4.61 -14.87 17.37
C ALA A 82 -5.94 -14.13 17.38
N MET A 83 -6.94 -14.64 18.12
CA MET A 83 -8.24 -13.98 18.31
C MET A 83 -8.09 -12.61 18.97
N ALA A 84 -7.31 -12.51 20.06
CA ALA A 84 -7.06 -11.23 20.74
C ALA A 84 -6.34 -10.23 19.83
N GLN A 85 -5.38 -10.70 19.03
CA GLN A 85 -4.65 -9.86 18.08
C GLN A 85 -5.56 -9.38 16.95
N ALA A 86 -6.44 -10.23 16.42
CA ALA A 86 -7.42 -9.89 15.41
C ALA A 86 -8.41 -8.83 15.93
N GLU A 87 -8.96 -9.03 17.13
CA GLU A 87 -9.89 -8.10 17.77
C GLU A 87 -9.22 -6.73 18.05
N MET A 88 -8.01 -6.73 18.61
CA MET A 88 -7.26 -5.49 18.87
C MET A 88 -6.97 -4.74 17.56
N SER A 89 -6.59 -5.46 16.50
CA SER A 89 -6.30 -4.88 15.19
C SER A 89 -7.54 -4.23 14.57
N LEU A 90 -8.70 -4.88 14.70
CA LEU A 90 -9.98 -4.35 14.24
C LEU A 90 -10.38 -3.09 15.04
N ASN A 91 -10.30 -3.14 16.36
CA ASN A 91 -10.63 -2.02 17.24
C ASN A 91 -9.75 -0.79 16.97
N LEU A 92 -8.45 -0.99 16.77
CA LEU A 92 -7.54 0.08 16.38
C LEU A 92 -7.94 0.68 15.03
N THR A 93 -8.23 -0.17 14.05
CA THR A 93 -8.65 0.25 12.70
C THR A 93 -9.92 1.08 12.74
N LYS A 94 -10.94 0.61 13.46
CA LYS A 94 -12.19 1.34 13.68
C LYS A 94 -11.92 2.71 14.27
N THR A 95 -11.10 2.78 15.33
CA THR A 95 -10.73 4.04 15.98
C THR A 95 -10.08 5.03 15.01
N ILE A 96 -9.19 4.56 14.15
CA ILE A 96 -8.51 5.39 13.15
C ILE A 96 -9.50 5.89 12.09
N VAL A 97 -10.35 5.00 11.56
CA VAL A 97 -11.36 5.34 10.56
C VAL A 97 -12.35 6.36 11.12
N ASP A 98 -12.87 6.15 12.33
CA ASP A 98 -13.78 7.08 12.99
C ASP A 98 -13.14 8.47 13.15
N ARG A 99 -11.87 8.52 13.54
CA ARG A 99 -11.13 9.78 13.67
C ARG A 99 -10.87 10.46 12.33
N ALA A 100 -10.61 9.69 11.27
CA ALA A 100 -10.43 10.21 9.92
C ALA A 100 -11.74 10.80 9.36
N VAL A 101 -12.86 10.09 9.53
CA VAL A 101 -14.20 10.57 9.13
C VAL A 101 -14.57 11.83 9.90
N LYS A 102 -14.31 11.85 11.22
CA LYS A 102 -14.55 13.04 12.04
C LYS A 102 -13.73 14.23 11.55
N ALA A 103 -12.42 14.04 11.32
CA ALA A 103 -11.56 15.11 10.80
C ALA A 103 -12.04 15.64 9.44
N TYR A 104 -12.49 14.75 8.55
CA TYR A 104 -13.07 15.15 7.26
C TYR A 104 -14.33 16.00 7.42
N ASN A 105 -15.25 15.58 8.30
CA ASN A 105 -16.47 16.32 8.59
C ASN A 105 -16.16 17.69 9.21
N ASP A 106 -15.23 17.75 10.17
CA ASP A 106 -14.81 18.99 10.84
C ASP A 106 -14.22 19.99 9.83
N ILE A 107 -13.36 19.53 8.91
CA ILE A 107 -12.78 20.38 7.84
C ILE A 107 -13.87 20.89 6.88
N THR A 108 -14.84 20.04 6.55
CA THR A 108 -15.91 20.38 5.60
C THR A 108 -16.96 21.30 6.24
N ALA A 109 -17.24 21.14 7.53
CA ALA A 109 -18.19 21.98 8.27
C ALA A 109 -17.61 23.35 8.66
N MET A 110 -16.28 23.51 8.72
CA MET A 110 -15.63 24.81 8.87
C MET A 110 -15.60 25.65 7.57
N ARG A 111 -16.07 25.10 6.44
CA ARG A 111 -16.17 25.81 5.17
C ARG A 111 -17.53 26.46 4.96
#